data_AF-A0A7S1K1F7-F1
#
_entry.id   AF-A0A7S1K1F7-F1
#
_cell.length_a   1.000
_cell.length_b   1.000
_cell.length_c   1.000
_cell.angle_alpha   90.00
_cell.angle_beta   90.00
_cell.angle_gamma   90.00
#
_symmetry.space_group_name_H-M   'P 1'
#
loop_
_entity.id
_entity.type
_entity.pdbx_description
1 polymer ?
#
loop_
_entity_poly.entity_id
_entity_poly.type
_entity_poly.pdbx_seq_one_letter_code
_entity_poly.pdbx_strand_id
1 'polypeptide(L)'
;LGSSPRMFQEHAGEIIGYTALAFFGHIFLYLVVIDYVIPAVVHMVHKPCSKTYKEIEAVTPCTYFNSNPIHVLKSHYCPKPGQSPITPYEIGKEYLQGAYFKVDHELEEQEQSPTTAA
;
A
#
# COMPACT_ATOMS: atom_id res chain seq x y z
N LEU A 1 16.44 47.61 -33.21
CA LEU A 1 16.13 46.43 -32.37
C LEU A 1 15.75 46.94 -31.00
N GLY A 2 14.47 46.94 -30.66
CA GLY A 2 13.97 47.52 -29.41
C GLY A 2 12.49 47.21 -29.23
N SER A 3 12.13 45.93 -29.28
CA SER A 3 10.75 45.51 -29.02
C SER A 3 10.46 45.62 -27.54
N SER A 4 9.37 46.33 -27.27
CA SER A 4 8.95 46.92 -26.00
C SER A 4 8.77 45.91 -24.85
N PRO A 5 9.42 46.09 -23.68
CA PRO A 5 9.23 45.25 -22.49
C PRO A 5 7.85 45.41 -21.81
N ARG A 6 7.00 46.33 -22.29
CA ARG A 6 5.71 46.63 -21.64
C ARG A 6 4.62 45.59 -21.91
N MET A 7 4.61 44.92 -23.07
CA MET A 7 3.59 43.89 -23.35
C MET A 7 3.73 42.65 -22.46
N PHE A 8 4.96 42.29 -22.08
CA PHE A 8 5.19 41.12 -21.23
C PHE A 8 4.69 41.33 -19.79
N GLN A 9 4.64 42.58 -19.33
CA GLN A 9 4.27 42.91 -17.96
C GLN A 9 2.76 42.87 -17.74
N GLU A 10 1.94 43.18 -18.76
CA GLU A 10 0.47 43.15 -18.61
C GLU A 10 -0.08 41.72 -18.57
N HIS A 11 0.48 40.79 -19.34
CA HIS A 11 0.02 39.40 -19.36
C HIS A 11 0.64 38.51 -18.27
N ALA A 12 1.74 38.94 -17.64
CA ALA A 12 2.37 38.18 -16.56
C ALA A 12 1.41 37.94 -15.38
N GLY A 13 0.58 38.93 -15.04
CA GLY A 13 -0.41 38.79 -13.98
C GLY A 13 -1.48 37.74 -14.32
N GLU A 14 -1.95 37.72 -15.56
CA GLU A 14 -2.94 36.76 -16.05
C GLU A 14 -2.36 35.33 -16.03
N ILE A 15 -1.13 35.14 -16.52
CA ILE A 15 -0.46 33.83 -16.56
C ILE A 15 -0.25 33.28 -15.14
N ILE A 16 0.19 34.13 -14.20
CA ILE A 16 0.35 33.73 -12.80
C ILE A 16 -1.01 33.35 -12.21
N GLY A 17 -2.06 34.11 -12.50
CA GLY A 17 -3.42 33.83 -12.05
C GLY A 17 -3.94 32.48 -12.54
N TYR A 18 -3.84 32.22 -13.84
CA TYR A 18 -4.27 30.93 -14.41
C TYR A 18 -3.45 29.75 -13.87
N THR A 19 -2.14 29.94 -13.68
CA THR A 19 -1.26 28.88 -13.16
C THR A 19 -1.59 28.55 -11.70
N ALA A 20 -1.78 29.59 -10.87
CA ALA A 20 -2.19 29.40 -9.48
C ALA A 20 -3.56 28.71 -9.39
N LEU A 21 -4.54 29.17 -10.18
CA LEU A 21 -5.87 28.57 -10.22
C LEU A 21 -5.83 27.11 -10.64
N ALA A 22 -5.06 26.77 -11.68
CA ALA A 22 -4.90 25.40 -12.14
C ALA A 22 -4.25 24.52 -11.06
N PHE A 23 -3.23 25.01 -10.37
CA PHE A 23 -2.55 24.28 -9.31
C PHE A 23 -3.47 24.01 -8.10
N PHE A 24 -4.09 25.06 -7.55
CA PHE A 24 -4.99 24.91 -6.40
C PHE A 24 -6.26 24.15 -6.77
N GLY A 25 -6.79 24.37 -7.98
CA GLY A 25 -7.93 23.62 -8.51
C GLY A 25 -7.62 22.14 -8.68
N HIS A 26 -6.43 21.79 -9.16
CA HIS A 26 -6.00 20.39 -9.25
C HIS A 26 -5.86 19.73 -7.87
N ILE A 27 -5.25 20.43 -6.90
CA ILE A 27 -5.15 19.92 -5.53
C ILE A 27 -6.53 19.70 -4.93
N PHE A 28 -7.44 20.68 -5.08
CA PHE A 28 -8.81 20.56 -4.58
C PHE A 28 -9.55 19.39 -5.24
N LEU A 29 -9.46 19.26 -6.57
CA LEU A 29 -10.04 18.13 -7.30
C LEU A 29 -9.47 16.80 -6.80
N TYR A 30 -8.16 16.72 -6.60
CA TYR A 30 -7.49 15.53 -6.08
C TYR A 30 -7.98 15.16 -4.67
N LEU A 31 -8.14 16.14 -3.78
CA LEU A 31 -8.70 15.91 -2.45
C LEU A 31 -10.15 15.41 -2.51
N VAL A 32 -10.99 16.01 -3.37
CA VAL A 32 -12.38 15.54 -3.58
C VAL A 32 -12.41 14.10 -4.08
N VAL A 33 -11.51 13.74 -5.01
CA VAL A 33 -11.41 12.36 -5.51
C VAL A 33 -11.01 11.41 -4.37
N ILE A 34 -10.02 11.76 -3.55
CA ILE A 34 -9.60 10.92 -2.42
C ILE A 34 -10.69 10.78 -1.37
N ASP A 35 -11.39 11.85 -1.01
CA ASP A 35 -12.34 11.83 0.10
C ASP A 35 -13.71 11.26 -0.29
N TYR A 36 -14.12 11.40 -1.55
CA TYR A 36 -15.48 10.99 -1.99
C TYR A 36 -15.47 9.84 -2.99
N VAL A 37 -14.58 9.87 -3.99
CA VAL A 37 -14.60 8.86 -5.06
C VAL A 37 -13.95 7.57 -4.57
N ILE A 38 -12.82 7.64 -3.86
CA ILE A 38 -12.15 6.43 -3.36
C ILE A 38 -13.03 5.64 -2.38
N PRO A 39 -13.69 6.24 -1.36
CA PRO A 39 -14.53 5.47 -0.45
C PRO A 39 -15.80 4.91 -1.11
N ALA A 40 -16.31 5.59 -2.14
CA ALA A 40 -17.47 5.11 -2.88
C ALA A 40 -17.15 3.91 -3.79
N VAL A 41 -15.95 3.88 -4.37
CA VAL A 41 -15.52 2.82 -5.31
C VAL A 41 -14.82 1.68 -4.58
N VAL A 42 -14.01 2.01 -3.59
CA VAL A 42 -13.21 1.05 -2.83
C VAL A 42 -13.84 0.92 -1.45
N HIS A 43 -14.51 -0.21 -1.22
CA HIS A 43 -14.89 -0.62 0.13
C HIS A 43 -13.63 -1.00 0.93
N MET A 44 -12.84 -0.01 1.33
CA MET A 44 -11.73 -0.16 2.26
C MET A 44 -12.30 -0.29 3.66
N VAL A 45 -12.80 -1.48 3.99
CA VAL A 45 -13.17 -1.82 5.36
C VAL A 45 -11.88 -2.01 6.14
N HIS A 46 -11.32 -0.92 6.67
CA HIS A 46 -10.26 -1.00 7.66
C HIS A 46 -10.86 -1.59 8.94
N LYS A 47 -10.78 -2.92 9.07
CA LYS A 47 -11.20 -3.61 10.30
C LYS A 47 -10.14 -3.31 11.36
N PRO A 48 -10.48 -2.61 12.46
CA PRO A 48 -9.54 -2.43 13.55
C PRO A 48 -9.13 -3.81 14.08
N CYS A 49 -7.83 -4.10 13.99
CA CYS A 49 -7.29 -5.36 14.47
C CYS A 49 -6.88 -5.20 15.93
N SER A 50 -7.52 -5.95 16.83
CA SER A 50 -7.13 -6.00 18.25
C SER A 50 -5.92 -6.89 18.52
N LYS A 51 -5.51 -7.69 17.53
CA LYS A 51 -4.39 -8.64 17.64
C LYS A 51 -3.06 -7.90 17.47
N THR A 52 -2.04 -8.37 18.18
CA THR A 52 -0.69 -7.84 18.03
C THR A 52 -0.06 -8.32 16.72
N TYR A 53 0.95 -7.60 16.23
CA TYR A 53 1.66 -7.99 15.01
C TYR A 53 2.22 -9.42 15.09
N LYS A 54 2.75 -9.82 16.26
CA LYS A 54 3.29 -11.17 16.47
C LYS A 54 2.23 -12.27 16.35
N GLU A 55 1.01 -11.98 16.78
CA GLU A 55 -0.10 -12.93 16.66
C GLU A 55 -0.57 -13.07 15.22
N ILE A 56 -0.58 -11.98 14.45
CA ILE A 56 -0.94 -12.02 13.02
C ILE A 56 0.16 -12.67 12.19
N GLU A 57 1.42 -12.34 12.48
CA GLU A 57 2.60 -12.92 11.83
C GLU A 57 2.61 -14.43 11.98
N ALA A 58 2.21 -14.98 13.15
CA ALA A 58 2.12 -16.42 13.37
C ALA A 58 1.12 -17.13 12.45
N VAL A 59 0.11 -16.41 11.95
CA VAL A 59 -1.03 -16.98 11.23
C VAL A 59 -0.98 -16.65 9.74
N THR A 60 -0.34 -15.55 9.35
CA THR A 60 -0.35 -15.06 7.98
C THR A 60 1.00 -15.34 7.31
N PRO A 61 1.03 -15.99 6.14
CA PRO A 61 2.28 -16.24 5.41
C PRO A 61 2.87 -14.95 4.84
N CYS A 62 2.02 -13.92 4.66
CA CYS A 62 2.38 -12.59 4.24
C CYS A 62 2.72 -11.71 5.45
N THR A 63 3.99 -11.33 5.57
CA THR A 63 4.51 -10.46 6.62
C THR A 63 5.08 -9.18 6.01
N TYR A 64 5.27 -8.15 6.82
CA TYR A 64 5.90 -6.91 6.36
C TYR A 64 7.32 -7.16 5.79
N PHE A 65 8.04 -8.12 6.36
CA PHE A 65 9.43 -8.40 6.00
C PHE A 65 9.59 -9.19 4.69
N ASN A 66 8.66 -10.10 4.37
CA ASN A 66 8.73 -10.88 3.13
C ASN A 66 7.99 -10.23 1.95
N SER A 67 7.06 -9.31 2.22
CA SER A 67 6.33 -8.58 1.17
C SER A 67 7.06 -7.34 0.68
N ASN A 68 7.98 -6.81 1.50
CA ASN A 68 8.79 -5.66 1.11
C ASN A 68 10.09 -6.14 0.42
N PRO A 69 10.27 -5.84 -0.88
CA PRO A 69 11.44 -6.31 -1.63
C PRO A 69 12.76 -5.77 -1.07
N ILE A 70 12.76 -4.59 -0.43
CA ILE A 70 13.95 -4.02 0.20
C ILE A 70 14.42 -4.90 1.35
N HIS A 71 13.48 -5.40 2.17
CA HIS A 71 13.81 -6.28 3.31
C HIS A 71 14.29 -7.66 2.84
N VAL A 72 13.65 -8.21 1.82
CA VAL A 72 14.07 -9.46 1.16
C VAL A 72 15.50 -9.32 0.64
N LEU A 73 15.76 -8.34 -0.23
CA LEU A 73 17.09 -8.10 -0.78
C LEU A 73 18.13 -7.86 0.31
N LYS A 74 17.80 -7.07 1.34
CA LYS A 74 18.70 -6.83 2.47
C LYS A 74 19.05 -8.12 3.20
N SER A 75 18.11 -9.06 3.36
CA SER A 75 18.39 -10.35 3.99
C SER A 75 19.32 -11.24 3.15
N HIS A 76 19.26 -11.11 1.81
CA HIS A 76 20.12 -11.87 0.90
C HIS A 76 21.53 -11.28 0.79
N TYR A 77 21.65 -9.96 0.68
CA TYR A 77 22.92 -9.30 0.38
C TYR A 77 23.62 -8.71 1.62
N CYS A 78 22.90 -8.54 2.73
CA CYS A 78 23.44 -8.04 3.99
C CYS A 78 22.93 -8.88 5.18
N PRO A 79 23.20 -10.19 5.21
CA PRO A 79 22.71 -11.07 6.26
C PRO A 79 23.32 -10.69 7.61
N LYS A 80 22.47 -10.63 8.64
CA LYS A 80 22.95 -10.54 10.02
C LYS A 80 23.44 -11.93 10.47
N PRO A 81 24.45 -12.00 11.35
CA PRO A 81 24.91 -13.29 11.89
C PRO A 81 23.74 -14.08 12.50
N GLY A 82 23.56 -15.33 12.04
CA GLY A 82 22.49 -16.21 12.49
C GLY A 82 21.10 -15.96 11.87
N GLN A 83 20.97 -15.04 10.91
CA GLN A 83 19.71 -14.79 10.21
C GLN A 83 19.69 -15.50 8.86
N SER A 84 18.69 -16.36 8.65
CA SER A 84 18.43 -16.97 7.34
C SER A 84 17.85 -15.95 6.35
N PRO A 85 18.11 -16.09 5.04
CA PRO A 85 17.49 -15.27 4.01
C PRO A 85 15.97 -15.37 4.06
N ILE A 86 15.30 -14.24 3.90
CA ILE A 86 13.84 -14.15 3.88
C ILE A 86 13.36 -14.50 2.48
N THR A 87 12.44 -15.45 2.37
CA THR A 87 11.81 -15.81 1.10
C THR A 87 10.72 -14.78 0.77
N PRO A 88 10.69 -14.19 -0.44
CA PRO A 88 9.65 -13.25 -0.82
C PRO A 88 8.27 -13.91 -0.82
N TYR A 89 7.24 -13.17 -0.41
CA TYR A 89 5.86 -13.66 -0.49
C TYR A 89 5.35 -13.59 -1.93
N GLU A 90 4.91 -14.73 -2.46
CA GLU A 90 4.22 -14.85 -3.74
C GLU A 90 2.93 -15.66 -3.56
N ILE A 91 1.83 -15.15 -4.13
CA ILE A 91 0.53 -15.82 -4.10
C ILE A 91 0.61 -17.14 -4.88
N GLY A 92 0.12 -18.23 -4.29
CA GLY A 92 0.17 -19.58 -4.85
C GLY A 92 1.50 -20.30 -4.62
N LYS A 93 2.43 -19.69 -3.88
CA LYS A 93 3.69 -20.32 -3.48
C LYS A 93 3.90 -20.35 -1.97
N GLU A 94 2.84 -20.23 -1.19
CA GLU A 94 2.83 -20.15 0.27
C GLU A 94 3.56 -21.32 0.95
N TYR A 95 3.66 -22.46 0.26
CA TYR A 95 4.44 -23.63 0.70
C TYR A 95 5.95 -23.35 0.85
N LEU A 96 6.50 -22.32 0.19
CA LEU A 96 7.91 -21.92 0.33
C LEU A 96 8.17 -21.16 1.64
N GLN A 97 7.12 -20.66 2.29
CA GLN A 97 7.15 -19.84 3.50
C GLN A 97 7.19 -20.73 4.75
N GLY A 98 7.24 -22.06 4.58
CA GLY A 98 7.52 -23.03 5.64
C GLY A 98 6.36 -23.19 6.61
N ALA A 99 6.58 -22.83 7.88
CA ALA A 99 5.65 -23.10 8.98
C ALA A 99 4.26 -22.46 8.81
N TYR A 100 4.18 -21.35 8.06
CA TYR A 100 2.93 -20.61 7.84
C TYR A 100 1.92 -21.37 6.98
N PHE A 101 2.39 -22.16 6.00
CA PHE A 101 1.52 -22.92 5.10
C PHE A 101 0.64 -23.96 5.82
N LYS A 102 1.10 -24.47 6.97
CA LYS A 102 0.33 -25.45 7.75
C LYS A 102 -0.86 -24.81 8.45
N VAL A 103 -0.70 -23.59 8.93
CA VAL A 103 -1.74 -22.88 9.71
C VAL A 103 -2.86 -22.42 8.79
N ASP A 104 -2.54 -21.95 7.58
CA ASP A 104 -3.55 -21.51 6.61
C ASP A 104 -4.51 -22.65 6.22
N HIS A 105 -4.00 -23.84 5.91
CA HIS A 105 -4.83 -25.01 5.59
C HIS A 105 -5.73 -25.44 6.75
N GLU A 106 -5.23 -25.39 7.99
CA GLU A 106 -6.02 -25.72 9.19
C GLU A 106 -7.14 -24.70 9.44
N LEU A 107 -6.92 -23.43 9.12
CA LEU A 107 -7.92 -22.37 9.28
C LEU A 107 -8.96 -22.37 8.16
N GLU A 108 -8.55 -22.66 6.91
CA GLU A 108 -9.49 -22.86 5.81
C GLU A 108 -10.41 -24.06 6.05
N GLU A 109 -9.89 -25.17 6.61
CA GLU A 109 -10.70 -26.32 7.03
C GLU A 109 -11.68 -25.97 8.16
N GLN A 110 -11.29 -25.11 9.11
CA GLN A 110 -12.17 -24.63 10.17
C GLN A 110 -13.25 -23.65 9.68
N GLU A 111 -12.94 -22.81 8.69
CA GLU A 111 -13.91 -21.87 8.11
C GLU A 111 -14.89 -22.57 7.15
N GLN A 112 -14.51 -23.69 6.53
CA GLN A 112 -15.36 -24.50 5.65
C GLN A 112 -16.22 -25.54 6.37
N SER A 113 -16.01 -25.77 7.67
CA SER A 113 -16.93 -26.55 8.51
C SER A 113 -18.23 -25.75 8.70
N PRO A 114 -19.35 -26.13 8.07
CA PRO A 114 -20.58 -25.35 8.15
C PRO A 114 -21.07 -25.34 9.59
N THR A 115 -21.48 -24.16 10.04
CA THR A 115 -22.31 -23.92 11.23
C THR A 115 -23.48 -24.91 11.27
N THR A 116 -23.25 -26.09 11.85
CA THR A 116 -24.27 -27.09 12.16
C THR A 116 -24.22 -27.26 13.67
N ALA A 117 -24.68 -26.25 14.40
CA ALA A 117 -24.97 -26.39 15.82
C ALA A 117 -25.94 -25.29 16.29
N ALA A 118 -27.15 -25.76 16.58
CA ALA A 118 -28.20 -25.22 17.46
C ALA A 118 -28.98 -23.97 17.03
#